data_AF-A0A367QXE9-F1
#
_entry.id   AF-A0A367QXE9-F1
#
_cell.length_a   1.000
_cell.length_b   1.000
_cell.length_c   1.000
_cell.angle_alpha   90.00
_cell.angle_beta   90.00
_cell.angle_gamma   90.00
#
_symmetry.space_group_name_H-M   'P 1'
#
loop_
_entity.id
_entity.type
_entity.pdbx_description
1 polymer ?
#
loop_
_entity_poly.entity_id
_entity_poly.type
_entity_poly.pdbx_seq_one_letter_code
_entity_poly.pdbx_strand_id
1 'polypeptide(L)' 'MKNIGIKPIHPKEFKRVHNFSTYQMSRLSGYSVEALKNWLADESSSRFVEPKPYVLNHFGAIHNYLLRS' A
#
# COMPACT_ATOMS: atom_id res chain seq x y z
N MET A 1 15.45 -9.63 -17.40
CA MET A 1 14.59 -9.65 -16.20
C MET A 1 13.15 -9.84 -16.67
N LYS A 2 12.44 -10.88 -16.22
CA LYS A 2 10.99 -10.99 -16.51
C LYS A 2 10.31 -9.82 -15.79
N ASN A 3 9.72 -8.89 -16.55
CA ASN A 3 8.81 -7.91 -15.98
C ASN A 3 7.65 -8.69 -15.38
N ILE A 4 7.57 -8.74 -14.05
CA ILE A 4 6.56 -9.54 -13.32
C ILE A 4 5.14 -8.90 -13.44
N GLY A 5 4.97 -7.92 -14.34
CA GLY A 5 3.68 -7.27 -14.60
C GLY A 5 3.02 -6.68 -13.35
N ILE A 6 3.81 -6.30 -12.33
CA ILE A 6 3.26 -5.73 -11.11
C ILE A 6 2.82 -4.32 -11.44
N LYS A 7 1.50 -4.09 -11.39
CA LYS A 7 0.93 -2.75 -11.45
C LYS A 7 1.12 -2.12 -10.06
N PRO A 8 1.87 -1.01 -9.93
CA PRO A 8 2.06 -0.34 -8.64
C PRO A 8 0.71 0.18 -8.12
N ILE A 9 0.48 0.11 -6.80
CA ILE A 9 -0.77 0.59 -6.18
C ILE A 9 -0.43 1.42 -4.95
N HIS A 10 -1.05 2.60 -4.84
CA HIS A 10 -0.89 3.46 -3.68
C HIS A 10 -1.56 2.84 -2.43
N PRO A 11 -0.97 2.94 -1.22
CA PRO A 11 -1.59 2.41 0.01
C PRO A 11 -3.03 2.87 0.24
N LYS A 12 -3.35 4.14 -0.09
CA LYS A 12 -4.74 4.67 -0.04
C LYS A 12 -5.67 3.90 -0.99
N GLU A 13 -5.25 3.66 -2.22
CA GLU A 13 -6.04 2.92 -3.20
C GLU A 13 -6.21 1.47 -2.78
N PHE A 14 -5.12 0.82 -2.34
CA PHE A 14 -5.14 -0.55 -1.83
C PHE A 14 -6.14 -0.71 -0.68
N LYS A 15 -6.12 0.23 0.28
CA LYS A 15 -7.07 0.27 1.41
C LYS A 15 -8.52 0.34 0.93
N ARG A 16 -8.79 1.20 -0.05
CA ARG A 16 -10.12 1.41 -0.62
C ARG A 16 -10.62 0.17 -1.35
N VAL A 17 -9.78 -0.46 -2.18
CA VAL A 17 -10.16 -1.63 -2.99
C VAL A 17 -10.46 -2.85 -2.11
N HIS A 18 -9.66 -3.10 -1.08
CA HIS A 18 -9.81 -4.28 -0.22
C HIS A 18 -10.61 -4.02 1.05
N ASN A 19 -11.02 -2.78 1.31
CA ASN A 19 -11.69 -2.33 2.53
C ASN A 19 -10.97 -2.74 3.83
N PHE A 20 -9.63 -2.74 3.82
CA PHE A 20 -8.84 -3.17 4.97
C PHE A 20 -8.67 -2.06 6.02
N SER A 21 -8.70 -2.45 7.29
CA SER A 21 -8.22 -1.61 8.38
C SER A 21 -6.71 -1.37 8.24
N THR A 22 -6.22 -0.27 8.83
CA THR A 22 -4.78 0.04 8.82
C THR A 22 -3.97 -1.04 9.55
N TYR A 23 -4.58 -1.70 10.55
CA TYR A 23 -3.96 -2.83 11.24
C TYR A 23 -3.81 -4.05 10.32
N GLN A 24 -4.84 -4.43 9.56
CA GLN A 24 -4.74 -5.52 8.57
C GLN A 24 -3.69 -5.23 7.51
N MET A 25 -3.64 -3.99 7.00
CA MET A 25 -2.60 -3.57 6.07
C MET A 25 -1.19 -3.72 6.67
N SER A 26 -1.00 -3.37 7.94
CA SER A 26 0.27 -3.55 8.65
C SER A 26 0.67 -5.02 8.74
N ARG A 27 -0.28 -5.90 9.08
CA ARG A 27 -0.07 -7.35 9.14
C ARG A 27 0.29 -7.97 7.79
N LEU A 28 -0.31 -7.48 6.70
CA LEU A 28 -0.07 -8.01 5.35
C LEU A 28 1.22 -7.49 4.72
N SER A 29 1.50 -6.19 4.88
CA SER A 29 2.63 -5.53 4.21
C SER A 29 3.91 -5.51 5.03
N GLY A 30 3.85 -5.80 6.34
CA GLY A 30 4.98 -5.69 7.26
C GLY A 30 5.38 -4.26 7.62
N TYR A 31 4.74 -3.23 7.05
CA TYR A 31 4.98 -1.84 7.44
C TYR A 31 4.30 -1.50 8.77
N SER A 32 4.92 -0.60 9.54
CA SER A 32 4.34 -0.12 10.79
C SER A 32 3.03 0.63 10.57
N VAL A 33 2.14 0.61 11.57
CA VAL A 33 0.87 1.35 11.54
C VAL A 33 1.11 2.86 11.36
N GLU A 34 2.20 3.39 11.92
CA GLU A 34 2.56 4.80 11.78
C GLU A 34 2.94 5.18 10.35
N ALA A 35 3.80 4.39 9.70
CA ALA A 35 4.16 4.62 8.30
C ALA A 35 2.90 4.61 7.40
N LEU A 36 2.02 3.64 7.64
CA LEU A 36 0.73 3.57 6.93
C LEU A 36 -0.14 4.80 7.20
N LYS A 37 -0.24 5.27 8.45
CA LYS A 37 -1.01 6.49 8.78
C LYS A 37 -0.50 7.71 8.02
N ASN A 38 0.82 7.85 7.87
CA ASN A 38 1.41 8.97 7.14
C ASN A 38 1.11 8.89 5.62
N TRP A 39 1.21 7.71 5.02
CA TRP A 39 0.86 7.49 3.60
C TRP A 39 -0.65 7.60 3.32
N LEU A 40 -1.48 7.35 4.33
CA LEU A 40 -2.93 7.43 4.24
C LEU A 40 -3.48 8.82 4.60
N ALA A 41 -2.66 9.71 5.15
CA ALA A 41 -3.06 11.07 5.51
C ALA A 41 -3.46 11.89 4.28
N ASP A 42 -4.30 12.90 4.46
CA ASP A 42 -4.62 13.87 3.41
C ASP A 42 -3.35 14.56 2.89
N GLU A 43 -3.24 14.81 1.58
CA GLU A 43 -2.04 15.42 0.97
C GLU A 43 -1.74 16.83 1.49
N SER A 44 -2.75 17.54 1.99
CA SER A 44 -2.59 18.84 2.65
C SER A 44 -2.06 18.75 4.10
N SER A 45 -2.05 17.55 4.69
CA SER A 45 -1.60 17.34 6.06
C SER A 45 -0.09 17.43 6.19
N SER A 46 0.39 18.09 7.26
CA SER A 46 1.82 18.12 7.59
C SER A 46 2.42 16.76 7.93
N ARG A 47 1.57 15.75 8.19
CA ARG A 47 1.98 14.37 8.45
C ARG A 47 2.01 13.50 7.19
N PHE A 48 1.53 14.02 6.06
CA PHE A 48 1.52 13.29 4.82
C PHE A 48 2.94 13.05 4.32
N VAL A 49 3.18 11.83 3.89
CA VAL A 49 4.44 11.43 3.26
C VAL A 49 4.09 10.69 1.99
N GLU A 50 4.64 11.13 0.86
CA GLU A 50 4.49 10.43 -0.40
C GLU A 50 5.21 9.06 -0.31
N PRO A 51 4.53 7.94 -0.61
CA PRO A 51 5.17 6.64 -0.58
C PRO A 51 6.23 6.50 -1.67
N LYS A 52 7.37 5.90 -1.33
CA LYS A 52 8.43 5.64 -2.31
C LYS A 52 7.97 4.59 -3.34
N PRO A 53 8.52 4.58 -4.57
CA PRO A 53 8.12 3.66 -5.62
C PRO A 53 8.12 2.17 -5.24
N TYR A 54 9.08 1.73 -4.41
CA TYR A 54 9.12 0.34 -3.95
C TYR A 54 7.94 -0.02 -3.02
N VAL A 55 7.37 0.95 -2.29
CA VAL A 55 6.17 0.75 -1.47
C VAL A 55 4.97 0.51 -2.39
N LEU A 56 4.83 1.31 -3.45
CA LEU A 56 3.77 1.14 -4.45
C LEU A 56 3.86 -0.23 -5.13
N ASN A 57 5.06 -0.66 -5.49
CA ASN A 57 5.30 -1.98 -6.07
C ASN A 57 4.98 -3.11 -5.09
N HIS A 58 5.30 -2.95 -3.80
CA HIS A 58 5.00 -3.95 -2.79
C HIS A 58 3.49 -4.13 -2.60
N PHE A 59 2.74 -3.03 -2.48
CA PHE A 59 1.27 -3.10 -2.42
C PHE A 59 0.64 -3.63 -3.70
N GLY A 60 1.20 -3.29 -4.87
CA GLY A 60 0.82 -3.89 -6.15
C GLY A 60 1.02 -5.40 -6.19
N ALA A 61 2.15 -5.90 -5.66
CA ALA A 61 2.43 -7.32 -5.57
C ALA A 61 1.44 -8.05 -4.66
N ILE A 62 1.15 -7.49 -3.47
CA ILE A 62 0.16 -8.04 -2.54
C ILE A 62 -1.23 -8.06 -3.18
N HIS A 63 -1.63 -6.99 -3.86
CA HIS A 63 -2.93 -6.95 -4.54
C HIS A 63 -3.04 -8.04 -5.62
N ASN A 64 -2.01 -8.18 -6.46
CA ASN A 64 -1.98 -9.24 -7.47
C ASN A 64 -2.04 -10.65 -6.85
N TYR A 65 -1.41 -10.85 -5.69
CA TYR A 65 -1.50 -12.11 -4.95
C TYR A 65 -2.93 -12.38 -4.48
N LEU A 66 -3.58 -11.39 -3.85
CA LEU A 66 -4.94 -11.51 -3.32
C LEU A 66 -6.01 -11.71 -4.40
N LEU A 67 -5.80 -11.22 -5.63
CA LEU A 67 -6.71 -11.47 -6.75
C LEU A 67 -6.58 -12.87 -7.35
N ARG A 68 -5.47 -13.57 -7.09
CA ARG A 68 -5.20 -14.91 -7.63
C ARG A 68 -5.58 -16.03 -6.65
N SER A 69 -5.81 -15.69 -5.39
CA SER A 69 -6.26 -16.58 -4.31
C SER A 69 -7.78 -16.59 -4.21
#